data_AF-A0A8D8X4Q1-F1
#
_entry.id   AF-A0A8D8X4Q1-F1
#
_cell.length_a   1.000
_cell.length_b   1.000
_cell.length_c   1.000
_cell.angle_alpha   90.00
_cell.angle_beta   90.00
_cell.angle_gamma   90.00
#
_symmetry.space_group_name_H-M   'P 1'
#
loop_
_entity.id
_entity.type
_entity.pdbx_description
1 polymer ?
#
loop_
_entity_poly.entity_id
_entity_poly.type
_entity_poly.pdbx_seq_one_letter_code
_entity_poly.pdbx_strand_id
1 'polypeptide(L)'
;DRGDLLEKFAEDSDLVVTNTFFQLPPRRLYTWISPQDKPGRIIKNQIDYILVNRRFRNSFTSVKTYPGADLESDHVPLVGVFRVKLKKVHRKIPKSYDMRLLKDP
;
A
#
# COMPACT_ATOMS: atom_id res chain seq x y z
N ASP A 1 12.60 19.23 3.02
CA ASP A 1 11.37 19.93 2.59
C ASP A 1 10.26 19.00 2.09
N ARG A 2 10.38 18.32 0.94
CA ARG A 2 9.28 17.46 0.42
C ARG A 2 9.16 16.10 1.09
N GLY A 3 10.27 15.46 1.44
CA GLY A 3 10.27 14.19 2.19
C GLY A 3 9.58 14.34 3.55
N ASP A 4 9.89 15.44 4.25
CA ASP A 4 9.32 15.77 5.56
C ASP A 4 7.81 15.96 5.51
N LEU A 5 7.25 16.42 4.39
CA LEU A 5 5.79 16.54 4.22
C LEU A 5 5.10 15.18 4.17
N LEU A 6 5.70 14.19 3.48
CA LEU A 6 5.15 12.83 3.44
C LEU A 6 5.24 12.17 4.82
N GLU A 7 6.36 12.36 5.51
CA GLU A 7 6.54 11.87 6.88
C GLU A 7 5.52 12.47 7.83
N LYS A 8 5.35 13.80 7.80
CA LYS A 8 4.35 14.50 8.60
C LYS A 8 2.93 14.03 8.29
N PHE A 9 2.58 13.92 7.00
CA PHE A 9 1.28 13.42 6.60
C PHE A 9 1.02 12.00 7.13
N ALA A 10 2.03 11.12 7.05
CA ALA A 10 1.91 9.76 7.55
C ALA A 10 1.70 9.75 9.07
N GLU A 11 2.43 10.58 9.81
CA GLU A 11 2.29 10.69 11.26
C GLU A 11 0.90 11.24 11.65
N ASP A 12 0.49 12.37 11.07
CA ASP A 12 -0.79 13.04 11.33
C ASP A 12 -1.99 12.13 10.99
N SER A 13 -1.83 11.23 10.02
CA SER A 13 -2.90 10.33 9.54
C SER A 13 -2.84 8.91 10.14
N ASP A 14 -1.97 8.66 11.12
CA ASP A 14 -1.74 7.31 11.69
C ASP A 14 -1.43 6.25 10.62
N LEU A 15 -0.61 6.62 9.64
CA LEU A 15 -0.12 5.76 8.58
C LEU A 15 1.34 5.34 8.85
N VAL A 16 1.75 4.25 8.22
CA VAL A 16 3.15 3.82 8.20
C VAL A 16 3.61 3.65 6.76
N VAL A 17 4.84 4.05 6.48
CA VAL A 17 5.50 3.86 5.18
C VAL A 17 6.08 2.45 5.13
N THR A 18 5.40 1.55 4.44
CA THR A 18 5.72 0.10 4.54
C THR A 18 7.04 -0.29 3.85
N ASN A 19 7.54 0.55 2.94
CA ASN A 19 8.81 0.30 2.24
C ASN A 19 10.03 0.25 3.18
N THR A 20 9.95 0.87 4.36
CA THR A 20 11.07 0.96 5.32
C THR A 20 11.09 -0.19 6.32
N PHE A 21 10.13 -1.11 6.26
CA PHE A 21 9.93 -2.15 7.28
C PHE A 21 10.86 -3.35 7.14
N PHE A 22 11.39 -3.58 5.95
CA PHE A 22 12.15 -4.77 5.62
C PHE A 22 13.57 -4.38 5.20
N GLN A 23 14.55 -5.04 5.78
CA GLN A 23 15.93 -4.93 5.30
C GLN A 23 16.04 -5.67 3.96
N LEU A 24 16.25 -4.91 2.90
CA LEU A 24 16.32 -5.43 1.53
C LEU A 24 17.63 -5.02 0.86
N PRO A 25 18.15 -5.82 -0.06
CA PRO A 25 19.32 -5.42 -0.84
C PRO A 25 18.99 -4.21 -1.72
N PRO A 26 19.96 -3.33 -2.02
CA PRO A 26 19.73 -2.10 -2.81
C PRO A 26 19.00 -2.33 -4.14
N ARG A 27 19.21 -3.49 -4.77
CA ARG A 27 18.53 -3.88 -6.02
C ARG A 27 17.00 -4.00 -5.91
N ARG A 28 16.43 -3.95 -4.70
CA ARG A 28 14.99 -4.10 -4.39
C ARG A 28 14.36 -2.84 -3.79
N LEU A 29 15.09 -1.72 -3.73
CA LEU A 29 14.65 -0.49 -3.06
C LEU A 29 14.20 0.61 -4.02
N TYR A 30 14.78 0.70 -5.21
CA TYR A 30 14.46 1.76 -6.18
C TYR A 30 13.14 1.47 -6.92
N THR A 31 12.33 2.51 -7.08
CA THR A 31 11.03 2.48 -7.77
C THR A 31 11.05 3.27 -9.07
N TRP A 32 12.15 3.97 -9.37
CA TRP A 32 12.32 4.76 -10.59
C TRP A 32 13.77 4.70 -11.08
N ILE A 33 13.94 4.63 -12.40
CA ILE A 33 15.24 4.60 -13.08
C ILE A 33 15.30 5.76 -14.06
N SER A 34 16.36 6.57 -14.01
CA SER A 34 16.54 7.63 -15.00
C SER A 34 16.83 7.05 -16.38
N PRO A 35 16.32 7.65 -17.47
CA PRO A 35 16.78 7.35 -18.82
C PRO A 35 18.28 7.56 -19.04
N GLN A 36 18.97 8.29 -18.15
CA GLN A 36 20.42 8.50 -18.18
C GLN A 36 21.20 7.47 -17.35
N ASP A 37 20.54 6.51 -16.69
CA ASP A 37 21.18 5.41 -15.96
C ASP A 37 22.06 4.59 -16.91
N LYS A 38 23.33 4.41 -16.57
CA LYS A 38 24.29 3.66 -17.39
C LYS A 38 25.40 3.04 -16.55
N PRO A 39 26.15 2.06 -17.05
CA PRO A 39 27.33 1.54 -16.37
C PRO A 39 28.28 2.68 -15.96
N GLY A 40 28.68 2.71 -14.68
CA GLY A 40 29.51 3.77 -14.11
C GLY A 40 28.77 5.04 -13.67
N ARG A 41 27.46 5.16 -13.94
CA ARG A 41 26.60 6.26 -13.46
C ARG A 41 25.20 5.76 -13.14
N ILE A 42 25.01 5.34 -11.90
CA ILE A 42 23.72 4.83 -11.41
C ILE A 42 22.84 6.00 -10.98
N ILE A 43 21.65 6.12 -11.56
CA ILE A 43 20.67 7.16 -11.25
C ILE A 43 19.31 6.49 -11.01
N LYS A 44 19.09 6.09 -9.76
CA LYS A 44 17.90 5.35 -9.33
C LYS A 44 17.36 5.97 -8.05
N ASN A 45 16.04 6.13 -7.98
CA ASN A 45 15.37 6.78 -6.85
C ASN A 45 14.26 5.90 -6.29
N GLN A 46 13.88 6.18 -5.04
CA GLN A 46 12.68 5.65 -4.41
C GLN A 46 11.70 6.80 -4.26
N ILE A 47 10.66 6.82 -5.10
CA ILE A 47 9.65 7.89 -5.14
C ILE A 47 8.21 7.37 -5.02
N ASP A 48 8.04 6.05 -5.10
CA ASP A 48 6.76 5.38 -4.94
C ASP A 48 6.70 4.68 -3.57
N TYR A 49 5.59 4.83 -2.86
CA TYR A 49 5.42 4.34 -1.50
C TYR A 49 4.07 3.67 -1.31
N ILE A 50 4.05 2.59 -0.51
CA ILE A 50 2.82 1.99 -0.01
C ILE A 50 2.64 2.43 1.45
N LEU A 51 1.59 3.19 1.72
CA LEU A 51 1.20 3.59 3.07
C LEU A 51 0.01 2.74 3.52
N VAL A 52 0.01 2.35 4.80
CA VAL A 52 -1.12 1.65 5.41
C VAL A 52 -1.39 2.24 6.79
N ASN A 53 -2.64 2.20 7.26
CA ASN A 53 -2.95 2.54 8.64
C ASN A 53 -2.14 1.66 9.61
N ARG A 54 -1.60 2.29 10.65
CA ARG A 54 -0.69 1.71 11.64
C ARG A 54 -1.25 0.46 12.31
N ARG A 55 -2.57 0.35 12.47
CA ARG A 55 -3.22 -0.86 13.04
C ARG A 55 -3.02 -2.11 12.18
N PHE A 56 -2.83 -1.97 10.88
CA PHE A 56 -2.65 -3.08 9.93
C PHE A 56 -1.19 -3.31 9.54
N ARG A 57 -0.24 -2.58 10.14
CA ARG A 57 1.18 -2.62 9.78
C ARG A 57 1.77 -4.04 9.82
N ASN A 58 1.33 -4.86 10.78
CA ASN A 58 1.77 -6.25 10.95
C ASN A 58 1.14 -7.23 9.96
N SER A 59 0.22 -6.79 9.09
CA SER A 59 -0.34 -7.63 8.03
C SER A 59 0.62 -7.81 6.87
N PHE A 60 1.53 -6.87 6.64
CA PHE A 60 2.53 -6.94 5.58
C PHE A 60 3.61 -7.98 5.92
N THR A 61 3.93 -8.81 4.94
CA THR A 61 4.95 -9.87 5.03
C THR A 61 6.15 -9.59 4.12
N SER A 62 5.98 -8.74 3.12
CA SER A 62 7.06 -8.24 2.27
C SER A 62 6.59 -6.99 1.55
N VAL A 63 7.47 -6.00 1.37
CA VAL A 63 7.26 -4.85 0.47
C VAL A 63 8.57 -4.61 -0.25
N LYS A 64 8.60 -4.81 -1.58
CA LYS A 64 9.83 -4.75 -2.37
C LYS A 64 9.55 -4.37 -3.81
N THR A 65 10.55 -3.85 -4.51
CA THR A 65 10.40 -3.59 -5.94
C THR A 65 10.55 -4.87 -6.78
N TYR A 66 9.95 -4.83 -7.96
CA TYR A 66 9.95 -5.91 -8.94
C TYR A 66 10.61 -5.46 -10.27
N PRO A 67 11.95 -5.33 -10.33
CA PRO A 67 12.65 -4.89 -11.54
C PRO A 67 12.55 -5.81 -12.76
N GLY A 68 12.07 -7.04 -12.58
CA GLY A 68 11.84 -7.99 -13.67
C GLY A 68 10.45 -7.90 -14.28
N ALA A 69 9.65 -6.88 -13.91
CA ALA A 69 8.41 -6.59 -14.62
C ALA A 69 8.77 -6.08 -16.02
N ASP A 70 8.23 -6.73 -17.04
CA ASP A 70 8.33 -6.23 -18.42
C ASP A 70 7.30 -5.12 -18.61
N LEU A 71 7.68 -3.92 -18.16
CA LEU A 71 6.89 -2.71 -18.26
C LEU A 71 7.74 -1.68 -18.99
N GLU A 72 7.19 -1.12 -20.07
CA GLU A 72 7.81 -0.04 -20.85
C GLU A 72 7.70 1.31 -20.12
N SER A 73 8.13 1.36 -18.86
CA SER A 73 8.12 2.55 -18.01
C SER A 73 9.47 2.71 -17.31
N ASP A 74 9.83 3.97 -17.04
CA ASP A 74 10.92 4.34 -16.14
C ASP A 74 10.61 4.01 -14.66
N HIS A 75 9.36 3.70 -14.33
CA HIS A 75 8.94 3.22 -13.02
C HIS A 75 9.08 1.70 -12.87
N VAL A 76 9.57 1.29 -11.71
CA VAL A 76 9.65 -0.10 -11.27
C VAL A 76 8.54 -0.37 -10.25
N PRO A 77 7.67 -1.37 -10.50
CA PRO A 77 6.58 -1.68 -9.58
C PRO A 77 7.07 -1.98 -8.17
N LEU A 78 6.44 -1.32 -7.22
CA LEU A 78 6.56 -1.62 -5.81
C LEU A 78 5.43 -2.58 -5.40
N VAL A 79 5.79 -3.75 -4.89
CA VAL A 79 4.84 -4.82 -4.58
C VAL A 79 4.83 -5.09 -3.08
N GLY A 80 3.65 -4.97 -2.48
CA GLY A 80 3.37 -5.37 -1.10
C GLY A 80 2.60 -6.68 -1.02
N VAL A 81 3.11 -7.62 -0.21
CA VAL A 81 2.43 -8.89 0.11
C VAL A 81 1.90 -8.77 1.54
N PHE A 82 0.59 -8.92 1.71
CA PHE A 82 -0.07 -8.78 3.02
C PHE A 82 -1.06 -9.91 3.29
N ARG A 83 -1.21 -10.25 4.57
CA ARG A 83 -2.16 -11.24 5.08
C ARG A 83 -3.42 -10.54 5.57
N VAL A 84 -4.53 -10.77 4.89
CA VAL A 84 -5.81 -10.20 5.29
C VAL A 84 -6.53 -11.15 6.24
N LYS A 85 -7.03 -10.62 7.35
CA LYS A 85 -8.03 -11.30 8.20
C LYS A 85 -9.36 -10.56 8.04
N LEU A 86 -10.25 -11.13 7.24
CA LEU A 86 -11.57 -10.56 7.02
C LEU A 86 -12.52 -10.95 8.16
N LYS A 87 -13.27 -9.98 8.68
CA LYS A 87 -14.41 -10.26 9.56
C LYS A 87 -15.56 -10.79 8.70
N LYS A 88 -16.24 -11.84 9.18
CA LYS A 88 -17.50 -12.28 8.58
C LYS A 88 -18.53 -11.16 8.68
N VAL A 89 -18.95 -10.62 7.53
CA VAL A 89 -20.02 -9.63 7.46
C VAL A 89 -21.34 -10.35 7.64
N HIS A 90 -21.99 -10.14 8.77
CA HIS A 90 -23.37 -10.57 8.96
C HIS A 90 -24.26 -9.55 8.25
N ARG A 91 -24.78 -9.92 7.08
CA ARG A 91 -25.82 -9.12 6.42
C ARG A 91 -27.02 -9.09 7.37
N LYS A 92 -27.44 -7.89 7.77
CA LYS A 92 -28.73 -7.74 8.46
C LYS A 92 -29.79 -8.23 7.48
N ILE A 93 -30.43 -9.36 7.80
CA ILE A 93 -31.67 -9.74 7.11
C ILE A 93 -32.64 -8.59 7.37
N PRO A 94 -33.22 -7.96 6.33
CA PRO A 94 -34.26 -6.97 6.54
C PRO A 94 -35.31 -7.59 7.45
N LYS A 95 -35.70 -6.90 8.52
CA LYS A 95 -36.83 -7.36 9.33
C LYS A 95 -38.02 -7.48 8.38
N SER A 96 -38.52 -8.70 8.19
CA SER A 96 -39.77 -8.92 7.48
C SER A 96 -40.88 -8.44 8.42
N TYR A 97 -41.37 -7.24 8.19
CA TYR A 97 -42.55 -6.75 8.90
C TYR A 97 -43.76 -7.41 8.26
N ASP A 98 -44.62 -8.04 9.07
CA ASP A 98 -45.91 -8.50 8.59
C ASP A 98 -46.77 -7.26 8.30
N MET A 99 -46.91 -6.93 7.01
CA MET A 99 -47.68 -5.78 6.53
C MET A 99 -49.16 -5.85 6.95
N ARG A 100 -49.66 -7.01 7.41
CA ARG A 100 -51.01 -7.16 7.96
C ARG A 100 -51.15 -6.59 9.37
N LEU A 101 -50.05 -6.53 10.14
CA LEU A 101 -50.01 -5.92 11.46
C LEU A 101 -49.85 -4.39 11.41
N LEU A 102 -49.57 -3.86 10.21
CA LEU A 102 -49.47 -2.42 9.92
C LEU A 102 -50.78 -1.84 9.37
N LYS A 103 -51.83 -2.67 9.23
CA LYS A 103 -53.14 -2.20 8.77
C LYS A 103 -54.05 -1.94 9.97
N ASP A 104 -54.45 -0.66 10.01
CA ASP A 104 -55.51 0.01 10.77
C ASP A 104 -55.17 0.55 12.16
N PRO A 105 -55.75 1.70 12.55
CA PRO A 105 -55.68 3.04 11.92
C PRO A 105 -55.02 4.10 12.83
#